data_AF-A0A9D1MXK7-F1
#
_entry.id   AF-A0A9D1MXK7-F1
#
_cell.length_a   1.000
_cell.length_b   1.000
_cell.length_c   1.000
_cell.angle_alpha   90.00
_cell.angle_beta   90.00
_cell.angle_gamma   90.00
#
_symmetry.space_group_name_H-M   'P 1'
#
loop_
_entity.id
_entity.type
_entity.pdbx_description
1 polymer ?
#
loop_
_entity_poly.entity_id
_entity_poly.type
_entity_poly.pdbx_seq_one_letter_code
_entity_poly.pdbx_strand_id
1 'polypeptide(L)'
;MSKKIVTMAHIPITYSHLCYYVNGMLSVPGGIDGMFNIFEVDKDTMKIDQAKMAEDIAEYGLYTYEEFSQLVPVSQQVFEAFNGSYLKIAVGKGMIDTETLIALAERYSAYLN
;
A
#
# COMPACT_ATOMS: atom_id res chain seq x y z
N MET A 1 38.05 -23.00 7.78
CA MET A 1 36.94 -22.03 7.94
C MET A 1 35.89 -22.34 6.89
N SER A 2 34.66 -22.66 7.28
CA SER A 2 33.55 -22.84 6.34
C SER A 2 33.15 -21.47 5.77
N LYS A 3 33.14 -21.31 4.44
CA LYS A 3 32.62 -20.10 3.79
C LYS A 3 31.13 -20.02 4.07
N LYS A 4 30.71 -19.03 4.87
CA LYS A 4 29.30 -18.71 5.05
C LYS A 4 28.80 -18.10 3.72
N ILE A 5 28.11 -18.92 2.92
CA ILE A 5 27.40 -18.42 1.74
C ILE A 5 26.13 -17.74 2.27
N VAL A 6 26.08 -16.42 2.20
CA VAL A 6 24.86 -15.66 2.47
C VAL A 6 24.15 -15.49 1.12
N THR A 7 23.07 -16.24 0.91
CA THR A 7 22.17 -15.99 -0.22
C THR A 7 21.19 -14.90 0.16
N MET A 8 21.30 -13.72 -0.44
CA MET A 8 20.29 -12.67 -0.31
C MET A 8 19.04 -13.05 -1.11
N ALA A 9 17.91 -13.11 -0.43
CA ALA A 9 16.59 -13.30 -1.02
C ALA A 9 16.07 -11.95 -1.54
N HIS A 10 15.64 -11.91 -2.81
CA HIS A 10 15.07 -10.71 -3.42
C HIS A 10 13.64 -10.98 -3.90
N ILE A 11 12.80 -9.95 -3.80
CA ILE A 11 11.42 -9.98 -4.27
C ILE A 11 11.25 -8.81 -5.23
N PRO A 12 11.16 -9.08 -6.54
CA PRO A 12 10.70 -8.06 -7.46
C PRO A 12 9.21 -7.84 -7.24
N ILE A 13 8.84 -6.60 -6.92
CA ILE A 13 7.45 -6.14 -6.88
C ILE A 13 7.32 -4.90 -7.77
N THR A 14 6.18 -4.78 -8.45
CA THR A 14 5.71 -3.53 -9.05
C THR A 14 4.30 -3.24 -8.52
N TYR A 15 3.78 -2.04 -8.77
CA TYR A 15 2.42 -1.69 -8.38
C TYR A 15 1.35 -2.60 -9.03
N SER A 16 1.68 -3.26 -10.16
CA SER A 16 0.78 -4.20 -10.86
C SER A 16 1.12 -5.68 -10.65
N HIS A 17 2.38 -6.00 -10.30
CA HIS A 17 2.86 -7.38 -10.20
C HIS A 17 3.50 -7.61 -8.84
N LEU A 18 2.81 -8.40 -8.02
CA LEU A 18 3.25 -8.74 -6.68
C LEU A 18 3.75 -10.19 -6.70
N CYS A 19 5.04 -10.39 -6.43
CA CYS A 19 5.56 -11.69 -6.04
C CYS A 19 5.69 -11.68 -4.52
N TYR A 20 5.05 -12.58 -3.79
CA TYR A 20 5.20 -12.66 -2.32
C TYR A 20 5.89 -13.95 -1.89
N TYR A 21 6.60 -14.65 -2.78
CA TYR A 21 7.27 -15.90 -2.45
C TYR A 21 8.76 -15.83 -2.76
N VAL A 22 9.60 -16.11 -1.75
CA VAL A 22 11.04 -16.33 -1.94
C VAL A 22 11.47 -17.59 -1.23
N ASN A 23 12.24 -18.43 -1.92
CA ASN A 23 12.74 -19.69 -1.37
C ASN A 23 11.63 -20.56 -0.75
N GLY A 24 10.42 -20.53 -1.34
CA GLY A 24 9.25 -21.28 -0.86
C GLY A 24 8.55 -20.69 0.37
N MET A 25 8.93 -19.49 0.82
CA MET A 25 8.31 -18.81 1.97
C MET A 25 7.51 -17.59 1.51
N LEU A 26 6.34 -17.37 2.14
CA LEU A 26 5.61 -16.11 2.02
C LEU A 26 6.48 -14.99 2.59
N SER A 27 6.61 -13.90 1.85
CA SER A 27 7.40 -12.74 2.24
C SER A 27 6.67 -11.48 1.83
N VAL A 28 6.34 -10.67 2.83
CA VAL A 28 5.65 -9.38 2.68
C VAL A 28 6.60 -8.30 3.16
N PRO A 29 6.89 -7.27 2.35
CA PRO A 29 7.74 -6.17 2.79
C PRO A 29 7.04 -5.35 3.86
N GLY A 30 7.69 -5.14 5.01
CA GLY A 30 7.12 -4.34 6.11
C GLY A 30 7.12 -2.82 5.87
N GLY A 31 7.77 -2.34 4.81
CA GLY A 31 7.89 -0.90 4.51
C GLY A 31 6.64 -0.24 3.92
N ILE A 32 5.53 -0.99 3.78
CA ILE A 32 4.25 -0.53 3.24
C ILE A 32 3.10 -0.81 4.21
N ASP A 33 3.39 -0.95 5.50
CA ASP A 33 2.38 -1.18 6.53
C ASP A 33 1.29 -0.10 6.49
N GLY A 34 0.05 -0.50 6.74
CA GLY A 34 -1.13 0.37 6.63
C GLY A 34 -1.58 0.73 5.20
N MET A 35 -0.84 0.34 4.14
CA MET A 35 -1.22 0.58 2.73
C MET A 35 -1.89 -0.63 2.06
N PHE A 36 -2.04 -1.74 2.78
CA PHE A 36 -2.70 -2.97 2.31
C PHE A 36 -3.75 -3.43 3.33
N ASN A 37 -4.69 -4.28 2.90
CA ASN A 37 -5.81 -4.75 3.73
C ASN A 37 -6.66 -3.62 4.33
N ILE A 38 -6.83 -2.51 3.59
CA ILE A 38 -7.65 -1.36 4.00
C ILE A 38 -9.12 -1.77 4.21
N PHE A 39 -9.59 -2.72 3.41
CA PHE A 39 -10.94 -3.26 3.45
C PHE A 39 -11.00 -4.64 4.09
N GLU A 40 -12.11 -4.89 4.77
CA GLU A 40 -12.44 -6.20 5.30
C GLU A 40 -12.66 -7.21 4.17
N VAL A 41 -12.15 -8.42 4.37
CA VAL A 41 -12.30 -9.54 3.45
C VAL A 41 -13.29 -10.54 4.03
N ASP A 42 -14.32 -10.85 3.26
CA ASP A 42 -15.27 -11.90 3.60
C ASP A 42 -14.55 -13.26 3.59
N LYS A 43 -14.60 -13.94 4.74
CA LYS A 43 -13.86 -15.19 4.99
C LYS A 43 -14.31 -16.38 4.13
N ASP A 44 -15.54 -16.37 3.62
CA ASP A 44 -16.14 -17.49 2.91
C ASP A 44 -15.91 -17.37 1.40
N THR A 45 -15.93 -16.13 0.88
CA THR A 45 -15.75 -15.81 -0.54
C THR A 45 -14.33 -15.35 -0.89
N MET A 46 -13.53 -14.99 0.12
CA MET A 46 -12.18 -14.43 -0.02
C MET A 46 -12.13 -13.18 -0.90
N LYS A 47 -13.18 -12.35 -0.82
CA LYS A 47 -13.33 -11.08 -1.54
C LYS A 47 -13.55 -9.94 -0.56
N ILE A 48 -13.35 -8.70 -1.00
CA ILE A 48 -13.71 -7.51 -0.21
C ILE A 48 -15.20 -7.57 0.14
N ASP A 49 -15.52 -7.43 1.41
CA ASP A 49 -16.89 -7.26 1.91
C ASP A 49 -17.42 -5.91 1.40
N GLN A 50 -18.32 -5.97 0.42
CA GLN A 50 -18.83 -4.79 -0.28
C GLN A 50 -19.68 -3.90 0.62
N ALA A 51 -20.37 -4.48 1.62
CA ALA A 51 -21.21 -3.69 2.53
C ALA A 51 -20.33 -2.85 3.45
N LYS A 52 -19.31 -3.47 4.05
CA LYS A 52 -18.35 -2.77 4.90
C LYS A 52 -17.50 -1.77 4.13
N MET A 53 -17.10 -2.10 2.91
CA MET A 53 -16.42 -1.14 2.02
C MET A 53 -17.28 0.10 1.77
N ALA A 54 -18.59 -0.06 1.54
CA ALA A 54 -19.50 1.06 1.36
C ALA A 54 -19.66 1.89 2.64
N GLU A 55 -19.71 1.25 3.81
CA GLU A 55 -19.73 1.91 5.13
C GLU A 55 -18.46 2.73 5.34
N ASP A 56 -17.27 2.16 5.09
CA ASP A 56 -15.99 2.85 5.18
C ASP A 56 -15.92 4.08 4.26
N ILE A 57 -16.38 3.94 3.01
CA ILE A 57 -16.42 5.04 2.04
C ILE A 57 -17.37 6.14 2.52
N ALA A 58 -18.52 5.79 3.12
CA ALA A 58 -19.46 6.77 3.64
C ALA A 58 -18.92 7.50 4.88
N GLU A 59 -18.15 6.82 5.73
CA GLU A 59 -17.60 7.38 6.97
C GLU A 59 -16.37 8.27 6.71
N TYR A 60 -15.39 7.78 5.95
CA TYR A 60 -14.10 8.47 5.78
C TYR A 60 -13.99 9.23 4.45
N GLY A 61 -14.81 8.88 3.47
CA GLY A 61 -14.72 9.41 2.11
C GLY A 61 -13.53 8.85 1.33
N LEU A 62 -13.31 9.43 0.15
CA LEU A 62 -12.18 9.12 -0.72
C LEU A 62 -11.38 10.40 -1.00
N TYR A 63 -10.08 10.27 -1.20
CA TYR A 63 -9.29 11.37 -1.73
C TYR A 63 -9.60 11.57 -3.21
N THR A 64 -9.73 12.83 -3.64
CA THR A 64 -9.46 13.19 -5.04
C THR A 64 -7.96 13.41 -5.22
N TYR A 65 -7.47 13.34 -6.45
CA TYR A 65 -6.06 13.64 -6.72
C TYR A 65 -5.70 15.08 -6.31
N GLU A 66 -6.58 16.05 -6.58
CA GLU A 66 -6.35 17.44 -6.23
C GLU A 66 -6.20 17.63 -4.73
N GLU A 67 -7.05 16.99 -3.93
CA GLU A 67 -6.92 16.99 -2.46
C GLU A 67 -5.63 16.30 -2.01
N PHE A 68 -5.34 15.12 -2.55
CA PHE A 68 -4.19 14.31 -2.14
C PHE A 68 -2.86 14.99 -2.44
N SER A 69 -2.73 15.59 -3.63
CA SER A 69 -1.52 16.25 -4.10
C SER A 69 -1.11 17.49 -3.28
N GLN A 70 -2.07 18.08 -2.55
CA GLN A 70 -1.78 19.17 -1.61
C GLN A 70 -1.11 18.66 -0.32
N LEU A 71 -1.27 17.37 -0.01
CA LEU A 71 -0.74 16.73 1.19
C LEU A 71 0.53 15.93 0.87
N VAL A 72 0.49 15.11 -0.17
CA VAL A 72 1.54 14.13 -0.50
C VAL A 72 2.08 14.42 -1.92
N PRO A 73 3.39 14.69 -2.08
CA PRO A 73 3.96 15.12 -3.35
C PRO A 73 4.16 13.95 -4.33
N VAL A 74 3.08 13.53 -4.98
CA VAL A 74 3.10 12.48 -6.03
C VAL A 74 2.36 12.93 -7.28
N SER A 75 2.71 12.34 -8.43
CA SER A 75 1.98 12.56 -9.68
C SER A 75 0.61 11.85 -9.65
N GLN A 76 -0.31 12.28 -10.53
CA GLN A 76 -1.60 11.62 -10.70
C GLN A 76 -1.45 10.15 -11.08
N GLN A 77 -0.46 9.83 -11.92
CA GLN A 77 -0.19 8.45 -12.32
C GLN A 77 0.19 7.58 -11.12
N VAL A 78 1.01 8.10 -10.21
CA VAL A 78 1.38 7.39 -8.97
C VAL A 78 0.17 7.24 -8.06
N PHE A 79 -0.62 8.30 -7.89
CA PHE A 79 -1.86 8.24 -7.13
C PHE A 79 -2.81 7.15 -7.65
N GLU A 80 -3.03 7.07 -8.96
CA GLU A 80 -3.89 6.06 -9.58
C GLU A 80 -3.27 4.64 -9.47
N ALA A 81 -1.96 4.51 -9.69
CA ALA A 81 -1.24 3.24 -9.64
C ALA A 81 -1.32 2.55 -8.28
N PHE A 82 -1.36 3.32 -7.19
CA PHE A 82 -1.41 2.80 -5.82
C PHE A 82 -2.81 2.86 -5.19
N ASN A 83 -3.86 3.09 -5.98
CA ASN A 83 -5.23 3.28 -5.48
C ASN A 83 -5.33 4.37 -4.38
N GLY A 84 -4.65 5.50 -4.59
CA GLY A 84 -4.48 6.55 -3.59
C GLY A 84 -5.79 7.14 -3.05
N SER A 85 -6.91 7.00 -3.77
CA SER A 85 -8.23 7.43 -3.29
C SER A 85 -8.63 6.74 -1.98
N TYR A 86 -8.31 5.45 -1.83
CA TYR A 86 -8.64 4.66 -0.65
C TYR A 86 -7.71 4.91 0.55
N LEU A 87 -6.59 5.62 0.36
CA LEU A 87 -5.70 5.97 1.48
C LEU A 87 -6.38 6.91 2.49
N LYS A 88 -7.46 7.62 2.10
CA LYS A 88 -8.28 8.40 3.04
C LYS A 88 -8.92 7.53 4.11
N ILE A 89 -9.36 6.34 3.72
CA ILE A 89 -9.93 5.34 4.62
C ILE A 89 -8.84 4.78 5.53
N ALA A 90 -7.66 4.45 4.98
CA ALA A 90 -6.54 3.96 5.77
C ALA A 90 -6.11 4.99 6.85
N VAL A 91 -6.06 6.27 6.48
CA VAL A 91 -5.81 7.37 7.42
C VAL A 91 -6.93 7.51 8.44
N GLY A 92 -8.19 7.48 8.00
CA GLY A 92 -9.37 7.56 8.88
C GLY A 92 -9.44 6.45 9.92
N LYS A 93 -9.03 5.23 9.56
CA LYS A 93 -8.92 4.07 10.45
C LYS A 93 -7.67 4.09 11.36
N GLY A 94 -6.75 5.03 11.15
CA GLY A 94 -5.48 5.11 11.89
C GLY A 94 -4.48 4.01 11.51
N MET A 95 -4.61 3.41 10.32
CA MET A 95 -3.68 2.37 9.84
C MET A 95 -2.34 2.97 9.37
N ILE A 96 -2.38 4.21 8.88
CA ILE A 96 -1.23 5.00 8.46
C ILE A 96 -1.57 6.47 8.67
N ASP A 97 -0.58 7.32 8.89
CA ASP A 97 -0.77 8.77 8.97
C ASP A 97 -0.23 9.50 7.73
N THR A 98 -0.66 10.75 7.55
CA THR A 98 -0.25 11.59 6.42
C THR A 98 1.25 11.85 6.41
N GLU A 99 1.89 11.97 7.59
CA GLU A 99 3.34 12.19 7.70
C GLU A 99 4.13 11.01 7.15
N THR A 100 3.69 9.79 7.44
CA THR A 100 4.26 8.55 6.91
C THR A 100 4.06 8.45 5.41
N LEU A 101 2.89 8.83 4.88
CA LEU A 101 2.65 8.89 3.43
C LEU A 101 3.59 9.87 2.72
N ILE A 102 3.80 11.05 3.30
CA ILE A 102 4.76 12.05 2.78
C ILE A 102 6.16 11.47 2.79
N ALA A 103 6.60 10.89 3.92
CA ALA A 103 7.93 10.31 4.05
C ALA A 103 8.17 9.18 3.03
N LEU A 104 7.15 8.35 2.75
CA LEU A 104 7.22 7.31 1.73
C LEU A 104 7.33 7.90 0.32
N ALA A 105 6.51 8.90 -0.01
CA ALA A 105 6.57 9.57 -1.31
C ALA A 105 7.95 10.21 -1.56
N GLU A 106 8.51 10.89 -0.55
CA GLU A 106 9.85 11.48 -0.63
C GLU A 106 10.93 10.41 -0.77
N ARG A 107 10.87 9.35 0.05
CA ARG A 107 11.84 8.25 0.05
C ARG A 107 11.93 7.57 -1.32
N TYR A 108 10.82 7.41 -2.01
CA TYR A 108 10.75 6.72 -3.30
C TYR A 108 10.66 7.66 -4.50
N SER A 109 10.73 8.98 -4.29
CA SER A 109 10.59 10.00 -5.35
C SER A 109 11.48 9.76 -6.57
N ALA A 110 12.71 9.29 -6.37
CA ALA A 110 13.64 8.95 -7.45
C ALA A 110 13.17 7.81 -8.38
N TYR A 111 12.19 7.02 -7.95
CA TYR A 111 11.65 5.85 -8.65
C TYR A 111 10.19 6.03 -9.07
N LEU A 112 9.54 7.14 -8.67
CA LEU A 112 8.13 7.42 -8.90
C LEU A 112 7.89 8.44 -10.03
N ASN A 113 8.96 8.88 -10.71
CA ASN A 113 8.94 9.86 -11.79
C ASN A 113 9.16 9.22 -13.18
#